data_AF-Q875P9-F1
#
_entry.id   AF-Q875P9-F1
#
_cell.length_a   1.000
_cell.length_b   1.000
_cell.length_c   1.000
_cell.angle_alpha   90.00
_cell.angle_beta   90.00
_cell.angle_gamma   90.00
#
_symmetry.space_group_name_H-M   'P 1'
#
loop_
_entity.id
_entity.type
_entity.pdbx_description
1 polymer ?
#
loop_
_entity_poly.entity_id
_entity_poly.type
_entity_poly.pdbx_seq_one_letter_code
_entity_poly.pdbx_strand_id
1 'polypeptide(L)'
;MWWNSRENLHPESVAEPVVRLSPLLEPTPDSEDDNYFDDPLEKRHAVRLIKDLQKAMNKVLSTRIKLANFHTLEHFAAKLKTARRVLVLTGAGISTSLGIPDFRSSEGFYSKIKHLGLDDPQDVFNYDIFMQDPSVFYNIAHMVLPPENLYSPLHSFIRMIQDKGKLLRNYTQNIDNLESYAGIQAEKMVQCHGSFATASCVTCHWKLPGEKIFGNIRRLELPLCPYCYQKRKDQYPTTTDQDVAGTAVATTTTAAAAAAVAAAAAAGGLGAVKAPSAASNPNSVFHMMKSYGVLKPDITFFGEALPSKFHRFIREDVLKCDLLICIGTSLKVAPVSEIVNMVPANVPQVLINKDPVKHAEFDLSLLGFCDDVAALVAQKCGWEIPHDKWAQLEHKAFACEEQDRGVYQVYPRE
;
A
#
# COMPACT_ATOMS: atom_id res chain seq x y z
N MET A 1 -9.48 -22.41 27.44
CA MET A 1 -9.99 -23.31 28.49
C MET A 1 -11.49 -23.49 28.29
N TRP A 2 -11.92 -24.75 28.14
CA TRP A 2 -13.23 -25.32 28.53
C TRP A 2 -14.46 -24.87 27.67
N TRP A 3 -15.30 -25.74 27.09
CA TRP A 3 -15.62 -27.14 27.39
C TRP A 3 -16.04 -28.00 26.18
N ASN A 4 -15.79 -29.29 26.36
CA ASN A 4 -16.03 -30.44 25.51
C ASN A 4 -17.31 -31.16 25.99
N SER A 5 -18.12 -31.74 25.10
CA SER A 5 -19.05 -32.85 25.42
C SER A 5 -19.74 -33.34 24.15
N ARG A 6 -19.38 -34.52 23.64
CA ARG A 6 -20.32 -35.65 23.47
C ARG A 6 -19.60 -36.89 22.99
N GLU A 7 -19.99 -37.99 23.64
CA GLU A 7 -19.44 -39.34 23.57
C GLU A 7 -19.91 -40.13 22.34
N ASN A 8 -19.15 -41.19 22.09
CA ASN A 8 -19.34 -42.32 21.18
C ASN A 8 -20.77 -42.81 21.01
N LEU A 9 -21.13 -43.22 19.79
CA LEU A 9 -22.00 -44.37 19.49
C LEU A 9 -21.79 -44.81 18.02
N HIS A 10 -21.65 -46.12 17.84
CA HIS A 10 -21.46 -46.82 16.56
C HIS A 10 -22.61 -46.59 15.56
N PRO A 11 -22.36 -46.62 14.23
CA PRO A 11 -23.42 -46.50 13.24
C PRO A 11 -24.10 -47.86 12.97
N GLU A 12 -25.39 -47.94 13.30
CA GLU A 12 -26.29 -48.97 12.78
C GLU A 12 -26.74 -48.62 11.34
N SER A 13 -26.86 -49.68 10.56
CA SER A 13 -27.16 -49.75 9.14
C SER A 13 -28.61 -49.39 8.79
N VAL A 14 -28.80 -48.57 7.75
CA VAL A 14 -30.01 -48.58 6.93
C VAL A 14 -29.60 -48.65 5.46
N ALA A 15 -30.12 -49.66 4.77
CA ALA A 15 -29.72 -50.12 3.45
C ALA A 15 -30.31 -49.29 2.30
N GLU A 16 -29.50 -49.05 1.26
CA GLU A 16 -29.98 -48.66 -0.08
C GLU A 16 -29.97 -49.89 -1.03
N PRO A 17 -30.86 -49.95 -2.04
CA PRO A 17 -31.13 -51.18 -2.79
C PRO A 17 -30.03 -51.51 -3.81
N VAL A 18 -29.59 -52.76 -3.78
CA VAL A 18 -28.68 -53.38 -4.76
C VAL A 18 -29.45 -53.70 -6.05
N VAL A 19 -29.17 -52.99 -7.13
CA VAL A 19 -29.54 -53.43 -8.49
C VAL A 19 -28.42 -54.33 -9.02
N ARG A 20 -28.74 -55.61 -9.21
CA ARG A 20 -27.84 -56.62 -9.79
C ARG A 20 -27.55 -56.28 -11.26
N LEU A 21 -26.27 -56.13 -11.60
CA LEU A 21 -25.79 -56.20 -12.99
C LEU A 21 -25.50 -57.66 -13.34
N SER A 22 -26.18 -58.17 -14.37
CA SER A 22 -25.96 -59.50 -14.95
C SER A 22 -24.64 -59.54 -15.73
N PRO A 23 -23.85 -60.64 -15.70
CA PRO A 23 -22.60 -60.74 -16.44
C PRO A 23 -22.78 -61.46 -17.80
N LEU A 24 -21.84 -61.17 -18.70
CA LEU A 24 -21.43 -61.88 -19.93
C LEU A 24 -22.01 -61.38 -21.26
N LEU A 25 -21.20 -60.58 -21.96
CA LEU A 25 -21.00 -60.67 -23.40
C LEU A 25 -19.49 -60.85 -23.63
N GLU A 26 -19.12 -61.96 -24.27
CA GLU A 26 -17.77 -62.28 -24.73
C GLU A 26 -17.31 -61.33 -25.86
N PRO A 27 -16.00 -61.12 -26.06
CA PRO A 27 -15.50 -60.16 -27.05
C PRO A 27 -15.63 -60.73 -28.47
N THR A 28 -16.27 -59.97 -29.36
CA THR A 28 -16.24 -60.21 -30.81
C THR A 28 -14.97 -59.62 -31.42
N PRO A 29 -14.35 -60.27 -32.43
CA PRO A 29 -13.08 -59.87 -32.99
C PRO A 29 -13.22 -58.68 -33.95
N ASP A 30 -12.27 -57.74 -33.82
CA ASP A 30 -11.82 -56.72 -34.77
C ASP A 30 -12.79 -56.32 -35.89
N SER A 31 -13.55 -55.26 -35.64
CA SER A 31 -13.92 -54.30 -36.69
C SER A 31 -13.18 -53.01 -36.41
N GLU A 32 -12.10 -52.79 -37.16
CA GLU A 32 -11.38 -51.53 -37.28
C GLU A 32 -12.36 -50.43 -37.71
N ASP A 33 -12.84 -49.64 -36.75
CA ASP A 33 -13.33 -48.30 -36.99
C ASP A 33 -12.86 -47.43 -35.82
N ASP A 34 -11.54 -47.40 -35.64
CA ASP A 34 -10.86 -46.36 -34.88
C ASP A 34 -11.13 -45.04 -35.59
N ASN A 35 -12.27 -44.41 -35.28
CA ASN A 35 -12.39 -42.96 -35.36
C ASN A 35 -11.45 -42.37 -34.29
N TYR A 36 -10.15 -42.50 -34.53
CA TYR A 36 -9.11 -41.77 -33.87
C TYR A 36 -9.37 -40.32 -34.23
N PHE A 37 -10.11 -39.63 -33.36
CA PHE A 37 -10.28 -38.19 -33.45
C PHE A 37 -8.88 -37.61 -33.26
N ASP A 38 -8.19 -37.38 -34.38
CA ASP A 38 -6.85 -36.82 -34.40
C ASP A 38 -6.98 -35.41 -33.83
N ASP A 39 -6.61 -35.25 -32.56
CA ASP A 39 -6.71 -33.98 -31.87
C ASP A 39 -5.89 -32.97 -32.69
N PRO A 40 -6.53 -31.98 -33.33
CA PRO A 40 -5.85 -31.07 -34.25
C PRO A 40 -4.80 -30.22 -33.52
N LEU A 41 -4.79 -30.24 -32.19
CA LEU A 41 -3.80 -29.59 -31.34
C LEU A 41 -2.67 -30.54 -30.96
N GLU A 42 -1.47 -30.24 -31.47
CA GLU A 42 -0.25 -30.84 -30.94
C GLU A 42 -0.18 -30.69 -29.41
N LYS A 43 0.25 -31.74 -28.70
CA LYS A 43 0.29 -31.79 -27.22
C LYS A 43 0.95 -30.56 -26.57
N ARG A 44 1.99 -29.98 -27.21
CA ARG A 44 2.66 -28.77 -26.72
C ARG A 44 1.75 -27.53 -26.79
N HIS A 45 0.94 -27.40 -27.84
CA HIS A 45 -0.02 -26.33 -28.01
C HIS A 45 -1.21 -26.49 -27.05
N ALA A 46 -1.70 -27.71 -26.84
CA ALA A 46 -2.75 -27.98 -25.86
C ALA A 46 -2.35 -27.54 -24.43
N VAL A 47 -1.13 -27.89 -23.98
CA VAL A 47 -0.61 -27.47 -22.67
C VAL A 47 -0.47 -25.94 -22.58
N ARG A 48 -0.06 -25.27 -23.66
CA ARG A 48 0.02 -23.81 -23.71
C ARG A 48 -1.37 -23.18 -23.60
N LEU A 49 -2.36 -23.68 -24.35
CA LEU A 49 -3.73 -23.19 -24.29
C LEU A 49 -4.36 -23.41 -22.92
N ILE A 50 -4.11 -24.55 -22.26
CA ILE A 50 -4.57 -24.78 -20.88
C ILE A 50 -3.97 -23.73 -19.94
N LYS A 51 -2.66 -23.43 -20.05
CA LYS A 51 -2.01 -22.40 -19.23
C LYS A 51 -2.57 -21.01 -19.52
N ASP A 52 -2.83 -20.68 -20.78
CA ASP A 52 -3.37 -19.38 -21.17
C ASP A 52 -4.84 -19.23 -20.73
N LEU A 53 -5.64 -20.31 -20.80
CA LEU A 53 -7.00 -20.36 -20.27
C LEU A 53 -7.01 -20.21 -18.75
N GLN A 54 -6.14 -20.91 -18.02
CA GLN A 54 -6.00 -20.74 -16.57
C GLN A 54 -5.63 -19.31 -16.18
N LYS A 55 -4.70 -18.68 -16.91
CA LYS A 55 -4.36 -17.27 -16.71
C LYS A 55 -5.54 -16.35 -16.99
N ALA A 56 -6.28 -16.58 -18.07
CA ALA A 56 -7.46 -15.80 -18.43
C ALA A 56 -8.57 -15.93 -17.36
N MET A 57 -8.86 -17.16 -16.91
CA MET A 57 -9.84 -17.43 -15.85
C MET A 57 -9.44 -16.75 -14.54
N ASN A 58 -8.17 -16.91 -14.12
CA ASN A 58 -7.68 -16.27 -12.90
C ASN A 58 -7.73 -14.74 -13.00
N LYS A 59 -7.37 -14.18 -14.16
CA LYS A 59 -7.47 -12.74 -14.42
C LYS A 59 -8.91 -12.25 -14.33
N VAL A 60 -9.88 -12.98 -14.89
CA VAL A 60 -11.31 -12.61 -14.80
C VAL A 60 -11.80 -12.73 -13.35
N LEU A 61 -11.53 -13.85 -12.67
CA LEU A 61 -11.96 -14.08 -11.28
C LEU A 61 -11.36 -13.07 -10.30
N SER A 62 -10.15 -12.57 -10.57
CA SER A 62 -9.50 -11.56 -9.73
C SER A 62 -9.84 -10.13 -10.12
N THR A 63 -10.50 -9.90 -11.25
CA THR A 63 -10.79 -8.54 -11.74
C THR A 63 -12.19 -8.13 -11.32
N ARG A 64 -12.29 -6.97 -10.67
CA ARG A 64 -13.56 -6.38 -10.28
C ARG A 64 -14.39 -6.01 -11.51
N ILE A 65 -15.68 -6.33 -11.48
CA ILE A 65 -16.65 -5.89 -12.49
C ILE A 65 -17.28 -4.57 -12.02
N LYS A 66 -17.28 -3.53 -12.88
CA LYS A 66 -17.90 -2.24 -12.56
C LYS A 66 -19.42 -2.36 -12.42
N LEU A 67 -19.99 -1.56 -11.52
CA LEU A 67 -21.43 -1.49 -11.29
C LEU A 67 -22.13 -0.77 -12.45
N ALA A 68 -22.99 -1.48 -13.18
CA ALA A 68 -23.70 -0.91 -14.33
C ALA A 68 -24.61 0.28 -13.97
N ASN A 69 -25.05 0.39 -12.72
CA ASN A 69 -25.94 1.43 -12.21
C ASN A 69 -25.23 2.57 -11.46
N PHE A 70 -23.89 2.63 -11.51
CA PHE A 70 -23.11 3.67 -10.84
C PHE A 70 -21.98 4.14 -11.76
N HIS A 71 -22.09 5.34 -12.33
CA HIS A 71 -21.14 5.84 -13.33
C HIS A 71 -21.29 7.35 -13.63
N THR A 72 -22.06 8.12 -12.85
CA THR A 72 -22.21 9.57 -13.07
C THR A 72 -21.91 10.32 -11.78
N LEU A 73 -21.62 11.62 -11.92
CA LEU A 73 -21.43 12.51 -10.78
C LEU A 73 -22.69 12.58 -9.89
N GLU A 74 -23.88 12.52 -10.49
CA GLU A 74 -25.17 12.49 -9.80
C GLU A 74 -25.35 11.21 -8.98
N HIS A 75 -24.96 10.05 -9.53
CA HIS A 75 -24.95 8.78 -8.77
C HIS A 75 -24.03 8.87 -7.55
N PHE A 76 -22.86 9.48 -7.71
CA PHE A 76 -21.93 9.68 -6.59
C PHE A 76 -22.48 10.64 -5.53
N ALA A 77 -22.98 11.82 -5.92
CA ALA A 77 -23.56 12.78 -4.98
C ALA A 77 -24.75 12.18 -4.21
N ALA A 78 -25.64 11.45 -4.89
CA ALA A 78 -26.76 10.75 -4.24
C ALA A 78 -26.29 9.66 -3.27
N LYS A 79 -25.27 8.89 -3.66
CA LYS A 79 -24.68 7.87 -2.80
C LYS A 79 -23.96 8.48 -1.60
N LEU A 80 -23.25 9.59 -1.76
CA LEU A 80 -22.57 10.28 -0.66
C LEU A 80 -23.58 10.80 0.39
N LYS A 81 -24.75 11.29 -0.06
CA LYS A 81 -25.85 11.70 0.83
C LYS A 81 -26.43 10.54 1.64
N THR A 82 -26.53 9.34 1.06
CA THR A 82 -27.16 8.17 1.70
C THR A 82 -26.20 7.25 2.45
N ALA A 83 -24.93 7.22 2.06
CA ALA A 83 -23.88 6.42 2.67
C ALA A 83 -23.70 6.79 4.15
N ARG A 84 -23.41 5.76 4.97
CA ARG A 84 -23.15 5.89 6.41
C ARG A 84 -21.76 5.39 6.80
N ARG A 85 -21.08 4.66 5.92
CA ARG A 85 -19.83 3.97 6.20
C ARG A 85 -18.87 4.15 5.03
N VAL A 86 -18.48 5.40 4.82
CA VAL A 86 -17.57 5.82 3.74
C VAL A 86 -16.14 5.50 4.14
N LEU A 87 -15.45 4.69 3.32
CA LEU A 87 -14.02 4.46 3.42
C LEU A 87 -13.31 5.39 2.44
N VAL A 88 -12.42 6.22 2.95
CA VAL A 88 -11.59 7.11 2.14
C VAL A 88 -10.15 6.61 2.15
N LEU A 89 -9.52 6.51 0.99
CA LEU A 89 -8.12 6.12 0.83
C LEU A 89 -7.38 7.27 0.16
N THR A 90 -6.40 7.86 0.85
CA THR A 90 -5.66 9.04 0.39
C THR A 90 -4.19 8.74 0.12
N GLY A 91 -3.64 9.38 -0.91
CA GLY A 91 -2.21 9.43 -1.16
C GLY A 91 -1.67 10.85 -1.31
N ALA A 92 -0.41 10.98 -1.71
CA ALA A 92 0.31 12.25 -1.66
C ALA A 92 -0.31 13.37 -2.52
N GLY A 93 -1.13 13.02 -3.52
CA GLY A 93 -1.82 13.98 -4.37
C GLY A 93 -2.67 14.99 -3.59
N ILE A 94 -3.18 14.61 -2.42
CA ILE A 94 -4.05 15.48 -1.59
C ILE A 94 -3.29 16.65 -0.94
N SER A 95 -1.98 16.53 -0.84
CA SER A 95 -1.09 17.52 -0.20
C SER A 95 -0.34 18.39 -1.23
N THR A 96 -0.49 18.10 -2.53
CA THR A 96 0.26 18.81 -3.59
C THR A 96 -0.10 20.28 -3.74
N SER A 97 -1.35 20.67 -3.46
CA SER A 97 -1.79 22.07 -3.46
C SER A 97 -1.19 22.91 -2.32
N LEU A 98 -0.52 22.26 -1.37
CA LEU A 98 0.20 22.89 -0.26
C LEU A 98 1.71 23.04 -0.55
N GLY A 99 2.15 22.64 -1.74
CA GLY A 99 3.57 22.65 -2.12
C GLY A 99 4.35 21.42 -1.67
N ILE A 100 3.70 20.43 -1.04
CA ILE A 100 4.33 19.15 -0.72
C ILE A 100 4.35 18.29 -1.99
N PRO A 101 5.52 17.98 -2.57
CA PRO A 101 5.59 17.18 -3.78
C PRO A 101 5.04 15.77 -3.53
N ASP A 102 4.37 15.20 -4.54
CA ASP A 102 4.10 13.77 -4.51
C ASP A 102 5.40 12.96 -4.70
N PHE A 103 5.34 11.64 -4.66
CA PHE A 103 6.55 10.83 -4.83
C PHE A 103 6.96 10.64 -6.29
N ARG A 104 5.99 10.50 -7.20
CA ARG A 104 6.20 9.84 -8.51
C ARG A 104 5.95 10.73 -9.73
N SER A 105 5.40 11.93 -9.58
CA SER A 105 5.22 12.85 -10.72
C SER A 105 6.57 13.31 -11.28
N SER A 106 6.55 13.99 -12.43
CA SER A 106 7.75 14.57 -13.05
C SER A 106 8.51 15.50 -12.11
N GLU A 107 7.78 16.27 -11.30
CA GLU A 107 8.31 17.20 -10.28
C GLU A 107 8.28 16.60 -8.85
N GLY A 108 8.05 15.29 -8.75
CA GLY A 108 7.91 14.57 -7.48
C GLY A 108 9.23 14.36 -6.74
N PHE A 109 9.14 13.83 -5.53
CA PHE A 109 10.28 13.57 -4.65
C PHE A 109 11.38 12.74 -5.33
N TYR A 110 11.02 11.66 -6.05
CA TYR A 110 12.01 10.78 -6.67
C TYR A 110 12.79 11.45 -7.82
N SER A 111 12.24 12.44 -8.53
CA SER A 111 13.00 13.16 -9.54
C SER A 111 14.03 14.10 -8.91
N LYS A 112 13.71 14.68 -7.75
CA LYS A 112 14.60 15.58 -7.00
C LYS A 112 15.83 14.88 -6.45
N ILE A 113 15.75 13.60 -6.11
CA ILE A 113 16.87 12.85 -5.50
C ILE A 113 17.69 12.02 -6.50
N LYS A 114 17.38 12.05 -7.80
CA LYS A 114 18.15 11.30 -8.82
C LYS A 114 19.63 11.67 -8.86
N HIS A 115 19.97 12.91 -8.53
CA HIS A 115 21.35 13.40 -8.50
C HIS A 115 22.22 12.70 -7.44
N LEU A 116 21.62 11.98 -6.49
CA LEU A 116 22.34 11.19 -5.48
C LEU A 116 22.95 9.90 -6.05
N GLY A 117 22.67 9.56 -7.32
CA GLY A 117 23.30 8.41 -8.00
C GLY A 117 22.78 7.05 -7.54
N LEU A 118 21.56 6.98 -7.02
CA LEU A 118 20.88 5.72 -6.67
C LEU A 118 20.29 5.07 -7.93
N ASP A 119 20.46 3.75 -8.06
CA ASP A 119 19.89 2.97 -9.18
C ASP A 119 18.36 2.95 -9.13
N ASP A 120 17.77 2.69 -7.94
CA ASP A 120 16.35 2.89 -7.67
C ASP A 120 16.18 3.99 -6.60
N PRO A 121 15.55 5.14 -6.91
CA PRO A 121 15.32 6.20 -5.92
C PRO A 121 14.39 5.76 -4.77
N GLN A 122 13.67 4.64 -4.86
CA GLN A 122 12.90 4.06 -3.76
C GLN A 122 13.80 3.50 -2.64
N ASP A 123 15.08 3.25 -2.93
CA ASP A 123 16.05 2.70 -1.98
C ASP A 123 16.28 3.60 -0.75
N VAL A 124 16.00 4.91 -0.86
CA VAL A 124 16.06 5.81 0.31
C VAL A 124 15.05 5.49 1.40
N PHE A 125 13.99 4.75 1.06
CA PHE A 125 12.99 4.24 2.00
C PHE A 125 13.04 2.72 2.13
N ASN A 126 14.13 2.06 1.76
CA ASN A 126 14.26 0.61 1.89
C ASN A 126 14.76 0.25 3.30
N TYR A 127 14.05 -0.64 3.99
CA TYR A 127 14.33 -1.01 5.37
C TYR A 127 15.70 -1.69 5.52
N ASP A 128 16.04 -2.62 4.63
CA ASP A 128 17.31 -3.35 4.67
C ASP A 128 18.48 -2.40 4.40
N ILE A 129 18.30 -1.45 3.47
CA ILE A 129 19.30 -0.40 3.20
C ILE A 129 19.45 0.50 4.41
N PHE A 130 18.36 0.92 5.07
CA PHE A 130 18.45 1.70 6.30
C PHE A 130 19.20 0.95 7.41
N MET A 131 18.95 -0.36 7.55
CA MET A 131 19.63 -1.19 8.55
C MET A 131 21.14 -1.32 8.24
N GLN A 132 21.52 -1.37 6.96
CA GLN A 132 22.93 -1.43 6.54
C GLN A 132 23.62 -0.07 6.63
N ASP A 133 22.99 0.99 6.13
CA ASP A 133 23.48 2.35 6.08
C ASP A 133 22.34 3.39 6.24
N PRO A 134 22.08 3.87 7.47
CA PRO A 134 21.00 4.82 7.73
C PRO A 134 21.27 6.21 7.11
N SER A 135 22.51 6.51 6.72
CA SER A 135 22.85 7.81 6.13
C SER A 135 22.13 8.06 4.80
N VAL A 136 21.82 7.00 4.04
CA VAL A 136 21.08 7.07 2.77
C VAL A 136 19.75 7.79 2.95
N PHE A 137 18.99 7.42 3.99
CA PHE A 137 17.74 8.09 4.35
C PHE A 137 17.99 9.46 4.98
N TYR A 138 18.91 9.57 5.95
CA TYR A 138 19.10 10.82 6.70
C TYR A 138 19.61 11.98 5.86
N ASN A 139 20.30 11.72 4.75
CA ASN A 139 20.70 12.72 3.78
C ASN A 139 19.49 13.38 3.08
N ILE A 140 18.36 12.69 2.97
CA ILE A 140 17.13 13.21 2.33
C ILE A 140 15.99 13.46 3.31
N ALA A 141 16.12 13.03 4.58
CA ALA A 141 15.02 13.03 5.54
C ALA A 141 14.44 14.43 5.81
N HIS A 142 15.26 15.48 5.70
CA HIS A 142 14.83 16.87 5.85
C HIS A 142 13.80 17.30 4.80
N MET A 143 13.83 16.70 3.60
CA MET A 143 12.92 17.01 2.48
C MET A 143 11.51 16.45 2.70
N VAL A 144 11.36 15.50 3.61
CA VAL A 144 10.09 14.82 3.90
C VAL A 144 9.58 15.07 5.31
N LEU A 145 10.21 16.00 6.04
CA LEU A 145 9.67 16.48 7.31
C LEU A 145 8.30 17.14 7.07
N PRO A 146 7.30 16.85 7.91
CA PRO A 146 5.97 17.42 7.76
C PRO A 146 6.00 18.94 7.99
N PRO A 147 5.24 19.74 7.22
CA PRO A 147 4.95 21.10 7.63
C PRO A 147 3.96 21.12 8.80
N GLU A 148 3.95 22.21 9.55
CA GLU A 148 3.09 22.38 10.71
C GLU A 148 1.85 23.22 10.37
N ASN A 149 0.69 22.87 10.96
CA ASN A 149 -0.56 23.64 10.91
C ASN A 149 -1.06 23.98 9.49
N LEU A 150 -0.89 23.05 8.55
CA LEU A 150 -1.40 23.17 7.18
C LEU A 150 -2.32 21.99 6.84
N TYR A 151 -3.28 22.23 5.97
CA TYR A 151 -4.13 21.21 5.35
C TYR A 151 -4.79 21.80 4.10
N SER A 152 -5.27 20.95 3.19
CA SER A 152 -5.91 21.35 1.92
C SER A 152 -7.44 21.30 2.01
N PRO A 153 -8.16 21.96 1.09
CA PRO A 153 -9.61 21.85 0.99
C PRO A 153 -10.09 20.40 0.98
N LEU A 154 -9.35 19.50 0.34
CA LEU A 154 -9.67 18.08 0.35
C LEU A 154 -9.56 17.42 1.74
N HIS A 155 -8.58 17.80 2.57
CA HIS A 155 -8.53 17.32 3.96
C HIS A 155 -9.80 17.75 4.72
N SER A 156 -10.22 19.01 4.53
CA SER A 156 -11.47 19.52 5.09
C SER A 156 -12.72 18.85 4.51
N PHE A 157 -12.70 18.41 3.25
CA PHE A 157 -13.78 17.62 2.67
C PHE A 157 -13.94 16.27 3.40
N ILE A 158 -12.84 15.62 3.75
CA ILE A 158 -12.87 14.38 4.55
C ILE A 158 -13.36 14.68 5.98
N ARG A 159 -12.92 15.79 6.58
CA ARG A 159 -13.44 16.28 7.86
C ARG A 159 -14.94 16.53 7.83
N MET A 160 -15.46 17.12 6.74
CA MET A 160 -16.89 17.32 6.54
C MET A 160 -17.66 15.99 6.51
N ILE A 161 -17.15 14.97 5.83
CA ILE A 161 -17.75 13.63 5.82
C ILE A 161 -17.78 13.04 7.25
N GLN A 162 -16.72 13.27 8.04
CA GLN A 162 -16.68 12.90 9.45
C GLN A 162 -17.73 13.64 10.28
N ASP A 163 -17.81 14.96 10.17
CA ASP A 163 -18.72 15.80 10.96
C ASP A 163 -20.20 15.48 10.66
N LYS A 164 -20.49 15.00 9.46
CA LYS A 164 -21.81 14.48 9.08
C LYS A 164 -22.09 13.04 9.56
N GLY A 165 -21.16 12.44 10.30
CA GLY A 165 -21.28 11.09 10.85
C GLY A 165 -21.17 9.96 9.81
N LYS A 166 -20.56 10.23 8.64
CA LYS A 166 -20.52 9.31 7.50
C LYS A 166 -19.18 8.59 7.33
N LEU A 167 -18.11 9.17 7.85
CA LEU A 167 -16.76 8.61 7.69
C LEU A 167 -16.63 7.33 8.54
N LEU A 168 -16.43 6.19 7.88
CA LEU A 168 -16.02 4.96 8.54
C LEU A 168 -14.56 5.08 8.95
N ARG A 169 -13.69 5.35 7.96
CA ARG A 169 -12.24 5.51 8.15
C ARG A 169 -11.61 6.27 6.98
N ASN A 170 -10.56 7.02 7.28
CA ASN A 170 -9.58 7.54 6.33
C ASN A 170 -8.28 6.73 6.45
N TYR A 171 -7.96 5.95 5.41
CA TYR A 171 -6.69 5.24 5.26
C TYR A 171 -5.75 6.11 4.43
N THR A 172 -4.80 6.77 5.09
CA THR A 172 -3.83 7.63 4.42
C THR A 172 -2.50 6.91 4.20
N GLN A 173 -1.92 7.08 3.02
CA GLN A 173 -0.55 6.67 2.70
C GLN A 173 0.47 7.75 3.07
N ASN A 174 0.00 8.94 3.44
CA ASN A 174 0.84 10.09 3.74
C ASN A 174 1.45 9.97 5.14
N ILE A 175 2.63 10.55 5.28
CA ILE A 175 3.40 10.63 6.54
C ILE A 175 3.45 12.06 7.09
N ASP A 176 2.79 13.00 6.40
CA ASP A 176 2.79 14.44 6.68
C ASP A 176 1.90 14.84 7.87
N ASN A 177 0.98 13.96 8.29
CA ASN A 177 0.11 14.11 9.45
C ASN A 177 -0.90 15.27 9.34
N LEU A 178 -1.16 15.78 8.13
CA LEU A 178 -2.05 16.93 7.93
C LEU A 178 -3.52 16.63 8.22
N GLU A 179 -3.91 15.36 8.17
CA GLU A 179 -5.24 14.90 8.55
C GLU A 179 -5.60 15.28 9.99
N SER A 180 -4.62 15.20 10.90
CA SER A 180 -4.79 15.58 12.31
C SER A 180 -5.05 17.09 12.45
N TYR A 181 -4.35 17.93 11.68
CA TYR A 181 -4.54 19.38 11.69
C TYR A 181 -5.88 19.81 11.08
N ALA A 182 -6.37 19.08 10.07
CA ALA A 182 -7.74 19.24 9.58
C ALA A 182 -8.82 18.76 10.59
N GLY A 183 -8.38 18.11 11.68
CA GLY A 183 -9.23 17.62 12.76
C GLY A 183 -9.98 16.32 12.43
N ILE A 184 -9.43 15.49 11.54
CA ILE A 184 -9.86 14.10 11.41
C ILE A 184 -9.49 13.38 12.72
N GLN A 185 -10.47 12.75 13.34
CA GLN A 185 -10.30 12.11 14.64
C GLN A 185 -9.31 10.94 14.55
N ALA A 186 -8.52 10.75 15.60
CA ALA A 186 -7.50 9.70 15.65
C ALA A 186 -8.11 8.30 15.45
N GLU A 187 -9.35 8.08 15.89
CA GLU A 187 -10.08 6.82 15.70
C GLU A 187 -10.51 6.65 14.24
N LYS A 188 -10.78 7.74 13.53
CA LYS A 188 -11.19 7.73 12.11
C LYS A 188 -10.01 7.67 11.15
N MET A 189 -8.79 7.87 11.62
CA MET A 189 -7.59 7.91 10.78
C MET A 189 -6.70 6.68 10.97
N VAL A 190 -6.22 6.11 9.86
CA VAL A 190 -5.16 5.10 9.82
C VAL A 190 -4.04 5.62 8.94
N GLN A 191 -2.91 5.98 9.56
CA GLN A 191 -1.65 6.29 8.86
C GLN A 191 -0.98 4.98 8.45
N CYS A 192 -1.26 4.53 7.23
CA CYS A 192 -0.86 3.21 6.75
C CYS A 192 0.65 3.06 6.71
N HIS A 193 1.39 4.13 6.40
CA HIS A 193 2.84 4.13 6.33
C HIS A 193 3.48 4.84 7.52
N GLY A 194 2.79 4.86 8.66
CA GLY A 194 3.29 5.53 9.87
C GLY A 194 3.36 7.05 9.74
N SER A 195 4.12 7.70 10.63
CA SER A 195 4.28 9.15 10.64
C SER A 195 5.52 9.58 11.43
N PHE A 196 5.86 10.86 11.34
CA PHE A 196 6.94 11.47 12.14
C PHE A 196 6.53 11.77 13.60
N ALA A 197 5.36 11.30 14.07
CA ALA A 197 4.89 11.57 15.43
C ALA A 197 5.86 11.05 16.50
N THR A 198 6.48 9.90 16.24
CA THR A 198 7.46 9.27 17.13
C THR A 198 8.64 8.70 16.36
N ALA A 199 9.73 8.45 17.07
CA ALA A 199 10.87 7.70 16.56
C ALA A 199 11.21 6.57 17.53
N SER A 200 11.87 5.53 17.03
CA SER A 200 12.25 4.35 17.80
C SER A 200 13.70 3.97 17.52
N CYS A 201 14.45 3.58 18.56
CA CYS A 201 15.77 2.99 18.37
C CYS A 201 15.63 1.62 17.71
N VAL A 202 16.34 1.37 16.60
CA VAL A 202 16.27 0.08 15.91
C VAL A 202 16.92 -1.08 16.67
N THR A 203 17.66 -0.77 17.75
CA THR A 203 18.39 -1.77 18.57
C THR A 203 17.67 -2.10 19.87
N CYS A 204 17.35 -1.10 20.70
CA CYS A 204 16.72 -1.32 22.01
C CYS A 204 15.22 -1.03 22.01
N HIS A 205 14.66 -0.57 20.89
CA HIS A 205 13.24 -0.24 20.72
C HIS A 205 12.73 0.88 21.64
N TRP A 206 13.64 1.62 22.29
CA TRP A 206 13.27 2.81 23.03
C TRP A 206 12.63 3.83 22.09
N LYS A 207 11.47 4.34 22.49
CA LYS A 207 10.61 5.21 21.69
C LYS A 207 10.52 6.60 22.31
N LEU A 208 10.54 7.63 21.47
CA LEU A 208 10.47 9.04 21.86
C LEU A 208 9.61 9.87 20.88
N PRO A 209 9.14 11.06 21.28
CA PRO A 209 8.47 11.99 20.36
C PRO A 209 9.39 12.37 19.19
N GLY A 210 8.86 12.35 17.96
CA GLY A 210 9.66 12.52 16.74
C GLY A 210 10.27 13.92 16.61
N GLU A 211 9.60 14.95 17.14
CA GLU A 211 10.12 16.32 17.21
C GLU A 211 11.51 16.41 17.85
N LYS A 212 11.85 15.48 18.75
CA LYS A 212 13.17 15.42 19.40
C LYS A 212 14.31 15.10 18.43
N ILE A 213 14.04 14.48 17.28
CA ILE A 213 15.06 14.16 16.27
C ILE A 213 15.01 15.10 15.06
N PHE A 214 14.06 16.03 14.97
CA PHE A 214 13.95 16.96 13.83
C PHE A 214 15.16 17.89 13.72
N GLY A 215 15.75 18.28 14.86
CA GLY A 215 16.98 19.07 14.88
C GLY A 215 18.14 18.36 14.19
N ASN A 216 18.34 17.07 14.48
CA ASN A 216 19.36 16.24 13.83
C ASN A 216 19.07 16.10 12.33
N ILE A 217 17.83 15.78 11.96
CA ILE A 217 17.42 15.64 10.55
C ILE A 217 17.72 16.92 9.74
N ARG A 218 17.38 18.09 10.28
CA ARG A 218 17.63 19.38 9.60
C ARG A 218 19.12 19.71 9.45
N ARG A 219 19.97 19.19 10.35
CA ARG A 219 21.43 19.33 10.29
C ARG A 219 22.12 18.18 9.55
N LEU A 220 21.36 17.25 8.98
CA LEU A 220 21.87 16.03 8.33
C LEU A 220 22.73 15.17 9.27
N GLU A 221 22.40 15.19 10.57
CA GLU A 221 23.06 14.39 11.60
C GLU A 221 22.25 13.12 11.88
N LEU A 222 22.94 12.01 12.15
CA LEU A 222 22.27 10.79 12.62
C LEU A 222 21.72 11.00 14.04
N PRO A 223 20.42 10.81 14.27
CA PRO A 223 19.87 10.84 15.62
C PRO A 223 20.23 9.53 16.34
N LEU A 224 21.01 9.64 17.42
CA LEU A 224 21.53 8.50 18.16
C LEU A 224 20.75 8.24 19.45
N CYS A 225 20.56 6.97 19.78
CA CYS A 225 19.90 6.52 20.98
C CYS A 225 20.84 6.67 22.19
N PRO A 226 20.45 7.40 23.25
CA PRO A 226 21.30 7.61 24.42
C PRO A 226 21.63 6.30 25.17
N TYR A 227 20.72 5.31 25.14
CA TYR A 227 20.91 4.03 25.82
C TYR A 227 21.86 3.08 25.08
N CYS A 228 21.99 3.21 23.76
CA CYS A 228 22.89 2.38 22.94
C CYS A 228 24.21 3.10 22.61
N TYR A 229 24.31 4.40 22.90
CA TYR A 229 25.42 5.24 22.47
C TYR A 229 26.78 4.73 22.94
N GLN A 230 26.91 4.30 24.19
CA GLN A 230 28.19 3.84 24.73
C GLN A 230 28.75 2.66 23.91
N LYS A 231 27.94 1.62 23.69
CA LYS A 231 28.33 0.45 22.88
C LYS A 231 28.60 0.81 21.42
N ARG A 232 27.84 1.78 20.87
CA ARG A 232 28.07 2.29 19.52
C ARG A 232 29.44 2.96 19.43
N LYS A 233 29.79 3.82 20.39
CA LYS A 233 31.05 4.55 20.45
C LYS A 233 32.25 3.62 20.54
N ASP A 234 32.15 2.54 21.31
CA ASP A 234 33.22 1.54 21.45
C ASP A 234 33.57 0.86 20.12
N GLN A 235 32.61 0.70 19.20
CA GLN A 235 32.83 0.08 17.89
C GLN A 235 33.07 1.08 16.75
N TYR A 236 32.59 2.32 16.87
CA TYR A 236 32.82 3.40 15.91
C TYR A 236 33.55 4.59 16.57
N PRO A 237 34.80 4.39 17.07
CA PRO A 237 35.51 5.38 17.89
C PRO A 237 35.94 6.65 17.13
N THR A 238 36.00 6.60 15.79
CA THR A 238 36.39 7.74 14.93
C THR A 238 35.23 8.57 14.43
N THR A 239 34.00 8.35 14.91
CA THR A 239 32.91 9.30 14.61
C THR A 239 32.97 10.47 15.59
N THR A 240 33.91 11.38 15.35
CA THR A 240 33.77 12.76 15.84
C THR A 240 32.48 13.34 15.23
N ASP A 241 31.76 14.18 15.98
CA ASP A 241 30.46 14.79 15.61
C ASP A 241 30.48 15.61 14.29
N GLN A 242 31.56 15.56 13.50
CA GLN A 242 31.75 16.27 12.24
C GLN A 242 32.01 15.36 11.01
N ASP A 243 32.29 14.05 11.17
CA ASP A 243 32.68 13.19 10.03
C ASP A 243 31.50 12.54 9.27
N VAL A 244 30.25 12.95 9.58
CA VAL A 244 29.06 12.62 8.78
C VAL A 244 28.71 13.76 7.80
N ALA A 245 29.38 14.91 7.90
CA ALA A 245 29.29 15.98 6.92
C ALA A 245 30.24 15.70 5.74
N GLY A 246 29.75 14.93 4.77
CA GLY A 246 30.33 14.90 3.42
C GLY A 246 31.45 13.89 3.19
N THR A 247 31.16 12.59 3.30
CA THR A 247 31.83 11.63 2.41
C THR A 247 31.18 11.74 1.04
N ALA A 248 31.87 12.42 0.11
CA ALA A 248 31.62 12.28 -1.31
C ALA A 248 31.49 10.80 -1.66
N VAL A 249 30.49 10.46 -2.47
CA VAL A 249 30.21 9.12 -2.97
C VAL A 249 31.50 8.54 -3.56
N ALA A 250 32.17 7.68 -2.80
CA ALA A 250 33.22 6.82 -3.33
C ALA A 250 32.50 5.68 -4.07
N THR A 251 32.42 5.84 -5.39
CA THR A 251 32.09 4.80 -6.35
C THR A 251 33.01 3.60 -6.12
N THR A 252 32.55 2.60 -5.40
CA THR A 252 33.14 1.25 -5.48
C THR A 252 32.18 0.19 -4.94
N THR A 253 31.95 -0.83 -5.76
CA THR A 253 31.40 -2.17 -5.45
C THR A 253 29.88 -2.40 -5.47
N THR A 254 29.20 -2.00 -6.54
CA THR A 254 27.88 -2.55 -6.93
C THR A 254 27.94 -3.97 -7.54
N ALA A 255 29.13 -4.45 -7.93
CA ALA A 255 29.26 -5.76 -8.58
C ALA A 255 29.16 -6.97 -7.64
N ALA A 256 29.57 -6.84 -6.37
CA ALA A 256 29.61 -7.97 -5.43
C ALA A 256 28.24 -8.30 -4.82
N ALA A 257 27.41 -7.27 -4.57
CA ALA A 257 26.06 -7.44 -4.03
C ALA A 257 25.10 -8.05 -5.09
N ALA A 258 25.22 -7.63 -6.35
CA ALA A 258 24.43 -8.17 -7.45
C ALA A 258 24.71 -9.68 -7.71
N ALA A 259 25.95 -10.12 -7.54
CA ALA A 259 26.33 -11.53 -7.70
C ALA A 259 25.74 -12.43 -6.59
N ALA A 260 25.63 -11.92 -5.36
CA ALA A 260 25.05 -12.69 -4.24
C ALA A 260 23.53 -12.90 -4.39
N VAL A 261 22.81 -11.92 -4.97
CA VAL A 261 21.37 -12.01 -5.21
C VAL A 261 21.06 -12.90 -6.43
N ALA A 262 21.88 -12.83 -7.49
CA ALA A 262 21.74 -13.69 -8.67
C ALA A 262 21.98 -15.18 -8.37
N ALA A 263 22.89 -15.50 -7.44
CA ALA A 263 23.15 -16.88 -7.02
C ALA A 263 21.98 -17.50 -6.21
N ALA A 264 21.25 -16.69 -5.44
CA ALA A 264 20.11 -17.16 -4.66
C ALA A 264 18.86 -17.46 -5.52
N ALA A 265 18.70 -16.78 -6.66
CA ALA A 265 17.55 -16.95 -7.55
C ALA A 265 17.65 -18.19 -8.48
N ALA A 266 18.85 -18.76 -8.68
CA ALA A 266 19.06 -19.87 -9.62
C ALA A 266 18.84 -21.27 -9.00
N ALA A 267 18.72 -21.40 -7.68
CA ALA A 267 18.58 -22.68 -7.00
C ALA A 267 17.14 -22.91 -6.50
N GLY A 268 16.23 -23.24 -7.41
CA GLY A 268 14.91 -23.76 -7.06
C GLY A 268 14.99 -25.18 -6.50
N GLY A 269 14.59 -25.38 -5.25
CA GLY A 269 14.47 -26.72 -4.65
C GLY A 269 13.99 -26.69 -3.20
N LEU A 270 12.71 -27.02 -2.97
CA LEU A 270 12.16 -27.34 -1.66
C LEU A 270 12.75 -28.68 -1.18
N GLY A 271 13.70 -28.62 -0.25
CA GLY A 271 14.23 -29.80 0.45
C GLY A 271 14.75 -29.39 1.83
N ALA A 272 14.21 -30.00 2.88
CA ALA A 272 14.60 -29.74 4.25
C ALA A 272 16.08 -30.11 4.47
N VAL A 273 16.94 -29.09 4.67
CA VAL A 273 18.35 -29.28 4.99
C VAL A 273 18.53 -29.16 6.50
N LYS A 274 18.98 -30.24 7.14
CA LYS A 274 19.39 -30.26 8.56
C LYS A 274 20.47 -29.19 8.78
N ALA A 275 20.26 -28.34 9.78
CA ALA A 275 21.24 -27.34 10.20
C ALA A 275 22.56 -28.02 10.59
N PRO A 276 23.72 -27.59 10.05
CA PRO A 276 25.00 -28.05 10.54
C PRO A 276 25.26 -27.43 11.92
N SER A 277 25.67 -28.25 12.87
CA SER A 277 26.13 -27.79 14.18
C SER A 277 27.38 -26.93 13.99
N ALA A 278 27.21 -25.61 14.09
CA ALA A 278 28.31 -24.66 14.01
C ALA A 278 29.19 -24.79 15.27
N ALA A 279 30.38 -25.36 15.09
CA ALA A 279 31.47 -25.16 16.03
C ALA A 279 31.83 -23.67 16.04
N SER A 280 31.62 -23.01 17.18
CA SER A 280 31.88 -21.58 17.37
C SER A 280 33.37 -21.30 17.32
N ASN A 281 33.83 -20.62 16.26
CA ASN A 281 35.14 -20.00 16.21
C ASN A 281 35.09 -18.68 17.03
N PRO A 282 35.88 -18.52 18.11
CA PRO A 282 35.76 -17.39 19.04
C PRO A 282 36.28 -16.04 18.49
N ASN A 283 36.74 -15.98 17.24
CA ASN A 283 37.30 -14.76 16.62
C ASN A 283 36.45 -14.16 15.47
N SER A 284 35.17 -14.53 15.35
CA SER A 284 34.25 -13.78 14.49
C SER A 284 33.88 -12.46 15.18
N VAL A 285 34.52 -11.37 14.76
CA VAL A 285 34.03 -10.02 15.06
C VAL A 285 32.64 -9.94 14.43
N PHE A 286 31.58 -10.05 15.25
CA PHE A 286 30.23 -9.77 14.79
C PHE A 286 30.23 -8.34 14.24
N HIS A 287 30.22 -8.21 12.92
CA HIS A 287 30.18 -6.91 12.26
C HIS A 287 28.84 -6.25 12.59
N MET A 288 28.86 -5.35 13.57
CA MET A 288 27.70 -4.58 13.97
C MET A 288 27.27 -3.70 12.79
N MET A 289 25.97 -3.68 12.52
CA MET A 289 25.43 -2.86 11.45
C MET A 289 25.58 -1.37 11.77
N LYS A 290 25.77 -0.51 10.76
CA LYS A 290 25.89 0.96 10.96
C LYS A 290 24.66 1.57 11.61
N SER A 291 23.50 0.91 11.52
CA SER A 291 22.24 1.29 12.17
C SER A 291 22.20 1.06 13.69
N TYR A 292 23.19 0.38 14.28
CA TYR A 292 23.17 0.07 15.71
C TYR A 292 23.08 1.33 16.58
N GLY A 293 22.06 1.42 17.43
CA GLY A 293 21.82 2.58 18.28
C GLY A 293 21.36 3.83 17.52
N VAL A 294 20.94 3.71 16.26
CA VAL A 294 20.31 4.81 15.51
C VAL A 294 18.81 4.86 15.82
N LEU A 295 18.27 6.05 16.00
CA LEU A 295 16.84 6.31 16.09
C LEU A 295 16.29 6.36 14.66
N LYS A 296 15.14 5.74 14.39
CA LYS A 296 14.44 5.78 13.11
C LYS A 296 13.05 6.41 13.34
N PRO A 297 12.56 7.34 12.49
CA PRO A 297 11.18 7.80 12.59
C PRO A 297 10.22 6.63 12.38
N ASP A 298 9.07 6.61 13.05
CA ASP A 298 8.08 5.54 12.94
C ASP A 298 7.23 5.67 11.65
N ILE A 299 7.89 5.96 10.54
CA ILE A 299 7.39 5.82 9.18
C ILE A 299 7.74 4.41 8.67
N THR A 300 6.88 3.83 7.85
CA THR A 300 7.06 2.49 7.29
C THR A 300 7.93 2.56 6.03
N PHE A 301 9.05 1.83 6.06
CA PHE A 301 9.96 1.65 4.94
C PHE A 301 9.50 0.47 4.06
N PHE A 302 9.93 0.42 2.81
CA PHE A 302 9.77 -0.76 1.97
C PHE A 302 10.48 -1.97 2.60
N GLY A 303 9.77 -3.10 2.70
CA GLY A 303 10.23 -4.29 3.43
C GLY A 303 9.88 -4.30 4.92
N GLU A 304 9.41 -3.18 5.48
CA GLU A 304 8.95 -3.09 6.87
C GLU A 304 7.44 -3.40 6.99
N ALA A 305 7.05 -4.00 8.11
CA ALA A 305 5.64 -4.24 8.40
C ALA A 305 4.88 -2.92 8.61
N LEU A 306 3.65 -2.85 8.09
CA LEU A 306 2.76 -1.72 8.36
C LEU A 306 2.37 -1.68 9.86
N PRO A 307 1.95 -0.51 10.38
CA PRO A 307 1.50 -0.40 11.76
C PRO A 307 0.34 -1.36 12.06
N SER A 308 0.35 -1.98 13.23
CA SER A 308 -0.69 -2.94 13.65
C SER A 308 -2.12 -2.37 13.57
N LYS A 309 -2.26 -1.04 13.71
CA LYS A 309 -3.52 -0.30 13.53
C LYS A 309 -4.15 -0.57 12.16
N PHE A 310 -3.36 -0.68 11.10
CA PHE A 310 -3.83 -1.02 9.75
C PHE A 310 -4.52 -2.39 9.74
N HIS A 311 -3.80 -3.44 10.15
CA HIS A 311 -4.30 -4.82 10.13
C HIS A 311 -5.50 -5.03 11.04
N ARG A 312 -5.55 -4.32 12.18
CA ARG A 312 -6.66 -4.38 13.13
C ARG A 312 -7.95 -3.86 12.52
N PHE A 313 -7.91 -2.69 11.87
CA PHE A 313 -9.12 -2.05 11.38
C PHE A 313 -9.56 -2.54 10.00
N ILE A 314 -8.61 -2.86 9.11
CA ILE A 314 -8.97 -3.17 7.72
C ILE A 314 -9.88 -4.39 7.60
N ARG A 315 -9.69 -5.42 8.45
CA ARG A 315 -10.53 -6.63 8.48
C ARG A 315 -12.01 -6.34 8.74
N GLU A 316 -12.29 -5.39 9.61
CA GLU A 316 -13.67 -5.01 9.93
C GLU A 316 -14.23 -3.96 8.97
N ASP A 317 -13.40 -2.98 8.61
CA ASP A 317 -13.85 -1.83 7.84
C ASP A 317 -14.27 -2.23 6.43
N VAL A 318 -13.55 -3.15 5.77
CA VAL A 318 -13.88 -3.59 4.40
C VAL A 318 -15.26 -4.26 4.34
N LEU A 319 -15.64 -5.03 5.37
CA LEU A 319 -16.94 -5.70 5.45
C LEU A 319 -18.09 -4.73 5.75
N LYS A 320 -17.79 -3.63 6.45
CA LYS A 320 -18.78 -2.62 6.85
C LYS A 320 -18.94 -1.52 5.79
N CYS A 321 -17.94 -1.31 4.94
CA CYS A 321 -17.91 -0.26 3.93
C CYS A 321 -19.15 -0.27 3.03
N ASP A 322 -19.75 0.90 2.78
CA ASP A 322 -20.85 1.06 1.83
C ASP A 322 -20.56 2.03 0.67
N LEU A 323 -19.39 2.67 0.67
CA LEU A 323 -18.83 3.52 -0.38
C LEU A 323 -17.31 3.64 -0.19
N LEU A 324 -16.52 3.35 -1.24
CA LEU A 324 -15.07 3.56 -1.26
C LEU A 324 -14.72 4.77 -2.13
N ILE A 325 -13.88 5.67 -1.62
CA ILE A 325 -13.35 6.82 -2.36
C ILE A 325 -11.82 6.81 -2.29
N CYS A 326 -11.16 6.64 -3.42
CA CYS A 326 -9.70 6.74 -3.54
C CYS A 326 -9.32 8.12 -4.08
N ILE A 327 -8.42 8.83 -3.40
CA ILE A 327 -8.11 10.22 -3.71
C ILE A 327 -6.60 10.47 -3.75
N GLY A 328 -6.12 11.08 -4.83
CA GLY A 328 -4.73 11.55 -4.92
C GLY A 328 -3.68 10.44 -4.80
N THR A 329 -3.97 9.23 -5.28
CA THR A 329 -3.06 8.08 -5.20
C THR A 329 -2.95 7.35 -6.53
N SER A 330 -1.76 6.79 -6.78
CA SER A 330 -1.52 5.89 -7.90
C SER A 330 -1.85 4.43 -7.58
N LEU A 331 -2.17 4.09 -6.32
CA LEU A 331 -2.41 2.72 -5.85
C LEU A 331 -1.32 1.71 -6.23
N LYS A 332 -0.05 2.11 -6.20
CA LYS A 332 1.09 1.25 -6.54
C LYS A 332 1.74 0.54 -5.34
N VAL A 333 1.32 0.84 -4.12
CA VAL A 333 1.99 0.35 -2.89
C VAL A 333 1.06 -0.56 -2.11
N ALA A 334 1.36 -1.85 -2.14
CA ALA A 334 0.71 -2.86 -1.33
C ALA A 334 1.19 -2.78 0.14
N PRO A 335 0.38 -3.21 1.12
CA PRO A 335 -0.97 -3.80 0.99
C PRO A 335 -2.09 -2.76 0.85
N VAL A 336 -1.80 -1.45 0.90
CA VAL A 336 -2.84 -0.40 0.82
C VAL A 336 -3.55 -0.40 -0.54
N SER A 337 -2.81 -0.66 -1.63
CA SER A 337 -3.39 -0.83 -2.98
C SER A 337 -4.47 -1.91 -3.04
N GLU A 338 -4.37 -2.95 -2.21
CA GLU A 338 -5.26 -4.11 -2.24
C GLU A 338 -6.61 -3.84 -1.58
N ILE A 339 -6.79 -2.71 -0.89
CA ILE A 339 -8.08 -2.34 -0.27
C ILE A 339 -9.19 -2.34 -1.33
N VAL A 340 -8.92 -1.88 -2.56
CA VAL A 340 -9.91 -1.88 -3.66
C VAL A 340 -10.37 -3.29 -4.04
N ASN A 341 -9.54 -4.31 -3.81
CA ASN A 341 -9.84 -5.72 -4.08
C ASN A 341 -10.46 -6.44 -2.88
N MET A 342 -10.32 -5.89 -1.67
CA MET A 342 -10.86 -6.46 -0.42
C MET A 342 -12.31 -6.04 -0.14
N VAL A 343 -12.74 -4.89 -0.66
CA VAL A 343 -14.08 -4.35 -0.47
C VAL A 343 -15.11 -5.20 -1.26
N PRO A 344 -16.30 -5.51 -0.69
CA PRO A 344 -17.32 -6.30 -1.38
C PRO A 344 -17.69 -5.74 -2.76
N ALA A 345 -17.91 -6.64 -3.72
CA ALA A 345 -18.10 -6.27 -5.14
C ALA A 345 -19.30 -5.33 -5.40
N ASN A 346 -20.31 -5.34 -4.54
CA ASN A 346 -21.49 -4.48 -4.63
C ASN A 346 -21.27 -3.05 -4.09
N VAL A 347 -20.12 -2.76 -3.49
CA VAL A 347 -19.80 -1.43 -2.97
C VAL A 347 -19.30 -0.54 -4.11
N PRO A 348 -19.90 0.66 -4.30
CA PRO A 348 -19.41 1.61 -5.27
C PRO A 348 -17.99 2.09 -4.95
N GLN A 349 -17.14 2.15 -5.97
CA GLN A 349 -15.76 2.63 -5.87
C GLN A 349 -15.57 3.86 -6.77
N VAL A 350 -15.14 4.96 -6.16
CA VAL A 350 -14.90 6.25 -6.82
C VAL A 350 -13.43 6.61 -6.77
N LEU A 351 -12.88 7.05 -7.89
CA LEU A 351 -11.55 7.65 -7.99
C LEU A 351 -11.67 9.17 -8.15
N ILE A 352 -10.93 9.92 -7.35
CA ILE A 352 -10.68 11.35 -7.55
C ILE A 352 -9.16 11.52 -7.69
N ASN A 353 -8.66 11.72 -8.90
CA ASN A 353 -7.22 11.79 -9.10
C ASN A 353 -6.88 12.61 -10.33
N LYS A 354 -5.64 13.09 -10.45
CA LYS A 354 -5.22 13.78 -11.68
C LYS A 354 -5.19 12.83 -12.88
N ASP A 355 -4.71 11.61 -12.66
CA ASP A 355 -4.52 10.59 -13.70
C ASP A 355 -5.39 9.34 -13.41
N PRO A 356 -5.80 8.58 -14.44
CA PRO A 356 -6.48 7.31 -14.24
C PRO A 356 -5.56 6.25 -13.62
N VAL A 357 -6.13 5.36 -12.79
CA VAL A 357 -5.43 4.19 -12.24
C VAL A 357 -5.74 2.97 -13.11
N LYS A 358 -4.83 2.62 -14.02
CA LYS A 358 -5.07 1.61 -15.08
C LYS A 358 -5.19 0.16 -14.58
N HIS A 359 -4.74 -0.14 -13.37
CA HIS A 359 -4.77 -1.48 -12.79
C HIS A 359 -5.90 -1.69 -11.77
N ALA A 360 -6.85 -0.76 -11.68
CA ALA A 360 -8.01 -0.85 -10.82
C ALA A 360 -9.30 -0.42 -11.57
N GLU A 361 -10.39 -1.15 -11.34
CA GLU A 361 -11.67 -0.91 -12.01
C GLU A 361 -12.61 -0.10 -11.13
N PHE A 362 -12.54 1.23 -11.24
CA PHE A 362 -13.45 2.16 -10.57
C PHE A 362 -14.77 2.32 -11.33
N ASP A 363 -15.88 2.44 -10.60
CA ASP A 363 -17.20 2.69 -11.17
C ASP A 363 -17.33 4.12 -11.71
N LEU A 364 -16.72 5.06 -11.00
CA LEU A 364 -16.63 6.46 -11.39
C LEU A 364 -15.21 6.98 -11.17
N SER A 365 -14.64 7.64 -12.18
CA SER A 365 -13.35 8.34 -12.11
C SER A 365 -13.54 9.80 -12.45
N LEU A 366 -13.23 10.67 -11.49
CA LEU A 366 -13.25 12.13 -11.63
C LEU A 366 -11.79 12.60 -11.75
N LEU A 367 -11.39 12.92 -12.97
CA LEU A 367 -10.02 13.23 -13.34
C LEU A 367 -9.78 14.75 -13.28
N GLY A 368 -8.86 15.18 -12.42
CA GLY A 368 -8.57 16.61 -12.23
C GLY A 368 -7.89 16.91 -10.90
N PHE A 369 -7.78 18.20 -10.57
CA PHE A 369 -7.29 18.62 -9.26
C PHE A 369 -8.29 18.26 -8.17
N CYS A 370 -7.83 17.54 -7.15
CA CYS A 370 -8.73 16.97 -6.17
C CYS A 370 -9.44 18.01 -5.29
N ASP A 371 -8.86 19.20 -5.07
CA ASP A 371 -9.53 20.32 -4.39
C ASP A 371 -10.71 20.87 -5.22
N ASP A 372 -10.53 21.02 -6.54
CA ASP A 372 -11.59 21.45 -7.46
C ASP A 372 -12.72 20.39 -7.52
N VAL A 373 -12.36 19.11 -7.63
CA VAL A 373 -13.35 18.01 -7.63
C VAL A 373 -14.10 17.93 -6.29
N ALA A 374 -13.41 18.10 -5.15
CA ALA A 374 -14.05 18.15 -3.84
C ALA A 374 -15.06 19.28 -3.75
N ALA A 375 -14.71 20.47 -4.25
CA ALA A 375 -15.61 21.61 -4.29
C ALA A 375 -16.84 21.36 -5.17
N LEU A 376 -16.66 20.84 -6.39
CA LEU A 376 -17.75 20.44 -7.27
C LEU A 376 -18.70 19.43 -6.62
N VAL A 377 -18.16 18.40 -5.96
CA VAL A 377 -18.96 17.37 -5.29
C VAL A 377 -19.72 17.95 -4.10
N ALA A 378 -19.08 18.83 -3.31
CA ALA A 378 -19.71 19.53 -2.19
C ALA A 378 -20.87 20.43 -2.67
N GLN A 379 -20.66 21.22 -3.73
CA GLN A 379 -21.71 22.02 -4.39
C GLN A 379 -22.89 21.14 -4.84
N LYS A 380 -22.64 20.03 -5.53
CA LYS A 380 -23.69 19.06 -5.95
C LYS A 380 -24.42 18.43 -4.76
N CYS A 381 -23.75 18.31 -3.63
CA CYS A 381 -24.37 17.83 -2.41
C CYS A 381 -25.17 18.91 -1.66
N GLY A 382 -24.97 20.19 -1.97
CA GLY A 382 -25.44 21.31 -1.16
C GLY A 382 -24.76 21.34 0.21
N TRP A 383 -23.47 21.00 0.25
CA TRP A 383 -22.66 20.94 1.47
C TRP A 383 -21.52 21.96 1.42
N GLU A 384 -21.11 22.42 2.60
CA GLU A 384 -20.01 23.38 2.76
C GLU A 384 -18.76 22.68 3.30
N ILE A 385 -17.61 22.95 2.68
CA ILE A 385 -16.31 22.44 3.14
C ILE A 385 -15.79 23.37 4.25
N PRO A 386 -15.47 22.88 5.47
CA PRO A 386 -14.95 23.69 6.56
C PRO A 386 -13.46 24.04 6.32
N HIS A 387 -13.21 24.96 5.40
CA HIS A 387 -11.87 25.42 5.02
C HIS A 387 -11.92 26.91 4.66
N ASP A 388 -10.87 27.67 4.97
CA ASP A 388 -10.77 29.12 4.68
C ASP A 388 -10.97 29.47 3.19
N LYS A 389 -10.48 28.62 2.28
CA LYS A 389 -10.65 28.72 0.83
C LYS A 389 -12.07 28.40 0.32
N TRP A 390 -12.98 27.90 1.16
CA TRP A 390 -14.31 27.48 0.71
C TRP A 390 -15.09 28.62 0.07
N ALA A 391 -15.07 29.83 0.65
CA ALA A 391 -15.77 30.99 0.10
C ALA A 391 -15.38 31.32 -1.36
N GLN A 392 -14.15 30.98 -1.77
CA GLN A 392 -13.67 31.15 -3.13
C GLN A 392 -14.07 29.96 -4.04
N LEU A 393 -14.08 28.76 -3.47
CA LEU A 393 -14.38 27.51 -4.20
C LEU A 393 -15.88 27.30 -4.40
N GLU A 394 -16.73 27.77 -3.49
CA GLU A 394 -18.17 27.55 -3.49
C GLU A 394 -18.86 28.14 -4.72
N HIS A 395 -18.39 29.28 -5.21
CA HIS A 395 -18.96 29.97 -6.37
C HIS A 395 -18.20 29.69 -7.67
N LYS A 396 -17.12 28.90 -7.59
CA LYS A 396 -16.33 28.54 -8.77
C LYS A 396 -17.15 27.62 -9.67
N ALA A 397 -17.25 27.98 -10.95
CA ALA A 397 -17.90 27.14 -11.94
C ALA A 397 -16.93 26.06 -12.43
N PHE A 398 -17.42 24.83 -12.55
CA PHE A 398 -16.64 23.70 -13.04
C PHE A 398 -17.26 23.11 -14.30
N ALA A 399 -16.42 22.76 -15.26
CA ALA A 399 -16.79 21.89 -16.36
C ALA A 399 -16.52 20.44 -15.97
N CYS A 400 -17.39 19.54 -16.43
CA CYS A 400 -17.31 18.11 -16.20
C CYS A 400 -17.60 17.42 -17.54
N GLU A 401 -16.55 17.02 -18.25
CA GLU A 401 -16.64 16.41 -19.57
C GLU A 401 -16.52 14.90 -19.46
N GLU A 402 -17.54 14.17 -19.89
CA GLU A 402 -17.47 12.71 -19.98
C GLU A 402 -16.54 12.30 -21.13
N GLN A 403 -15.46 11.61 -20.81
CA GLN A 403 -14.49 11.09 -21.78
C GLN A 403 -14.87 9.66 -22.20
N ASP A 404 -15.32 8.87 -21.22
CA ASP A 404 -15.83 7.51 -21.37
C ASP A 404 -16.90 7.29 -20.30
N ARG A 405 -17.69 6.21 -20.43
CA ARG A 405 -18.69 5.86 -19.43
C ARG A 405 -18.05 5.71 -18.04
N GLY A 406 -18.44 6.57 -17.10
CA GLY A 406 -17.89 6.59 -15.75
C GLY A 406 -16.53 7.27 -15.61
N VAL A 407 -16.07 7.99 -16.63
CA VAL A 407 -14.81 8.75 -16.60
C VAL A 407 -15.07 10.18 -17.03
N TYR A 408 -14.84 11.11 -16.10
CA TYR A 408 -15.06 12.54 -16.33
C TYR A 408 -13.76 13.30 -16.14
N GLN A 409 -13.46 14.23 -17.06
CA GLN A 409 -12.46 15.25 -16.87
C GLN A 409 -13.11 16.47 -16.21
N VAL A 410 -12.57 16.89 -15.06
CA VAL A 410 -13.05 18.02 -14.27
C VAL A 410 -12.01 19.13 -14.28
N TYR A 411 -12.45 20.33 -14.63
CA TYR A 411 -11.60 21.51 -14.67
C TYR A 411 -12.44 22.78 -14.40
N PRO A 412 -11.84 23.85 -13.86
CA PRO A 412 -12.55 25.09 -13.64
C PRO A 412 -12.92 25.77 -14.96
N ARG A 413 -14.11 26.38 -15.04
CA ARG A 413 -14.47 27.26 -16.14
C ARG A 413 -13.82 28.63 -15.90
N GLU A 414 -13.21 29.17 -16.94
CA GLU A 414 -12.69 30.54 -16.97
C GLU A 414 -13.79 31.58 -16.85
#